data_AF-A0A839I1M5-F1
#
_entry.id   AF-A0A839I1M5-F1
#
_cell.length_a   1.000
_cell.length_b   1.000
_cell.length_c   1.000
_cell.angle_alpha   90.00
_cell.angle_beta   90.00
_cell.angle_gamma   90.00
#
_symmetry.space_group_name_H-M   'P 1'
#
loop_
_entity.id
_entity.type
_entity.pdbx_description
1 polymer ?
#
loop_
_entity_poly.entity_id
_entity_poly.type
_entity_poly.pdbx_seq_one_letter_code
_entity_poly.pdbx_strand_id
1 'polypeptide(L)'
;MSKDKKQLVIGLLCGIFVYYWLLLICYWLIKPLIIPYDEIEKIGFSFDGLVYIAMFSTLGFFIDALFNIRKTVKETLAGTPKTIKKHRWKLAIIFAFIGLSFNYANYFFVIKPNNMIECPSSTGYKSNLMKDYVKNINQCN
;
A
#
# COMPACT_ATOMS: atom_id res chain seq x y z
N MET A 1 7.95 29.68 19.12
CA MET A 1 6.93 29.07 18.22
C MET A 1 5.73 28.68 19.08
N SER A 2 4.48 29.01 18.68
CA SER A 2 3.28 28.67 19.47
C SER A 2 3.06 27.15 19.54
N LYS A 3 2.41 26.67 20.60
CA LYS A 3 2.12 25.24 20.83
C LYS A 3 1.44 24.59 19.61
N ASP A 4 0.51 25.31 19.00
CA ASP A 4 -0.25 24.86 17.81
C ASP A 4 0.64 24.69 16.58
N LYS A 5 1.62 25.59 16.38
CA LYS A 5 2.58 25.47 15.27
C LYS A 5 3.49 24.26 15.46
N LYS A 6 3.94 23.98 16.70
CA LYS A 6 4.75 22.80 17.00
C LYS A 6 3.99 21.50 16.74
N GLN A 7 2.73 21.42 17.15
CA GLN A 7 1.87 20.26 16.91
C GLN A 7 1.59 20.05 15.42
N LEU A 8 1.34 21.12 14.66
CA LEU A 8 1.16 21.06 13.21
C LEU A 8 2.41 20.48 12.51
N VAL A 9 3.60 20.96 12.87
CA VAL A 9 4.87 20.49 12.27
C VAL A 9 5.12 19.02 12.59
N ILE A 10 4.93 18.60 13.83
CA ILE A 10 5.10 17.19 14.24
C ILE A 10 4.12 16.29 13.47
N GLY A 11 2.84 16.68 13.39
CA GLY A 11 1.83 15.92 12.64
C GLY A 11 2.18 15.78 11.16
N LEU A 12 2.68 16.84 10.52
CA LEU A 12 3.15 16.80 9.14
C LEU A 12 4.31 15.84 8.94
N LEU A 13 5.33 15.89 9.81
CA LEU A 13 6.50 15.01 9.72
C LEU A 13 6.11 13.54 9.92
N CYS A 14 5.27 13.23 10.92
CA CYS A 14 4.76 11.88 11.12
C CYS A 14 3.94 11.40 9.91
N GLY A 15 3.11 12.27 9.33
CA GLY A 15 2.34 11.96 8.13
C GLY A 15 3.22 11.64 6.92
N ILE A 16 4.29 12.42 6.69
CA ILE A 16 5.27 12.17 5.62
C ILE A 16 5.97 10.82 5.84
N PHE A 17 6.40 10.53 7.06
CA PHE A 17 7.07 9.27 7.38
C PHE A 17 6.16 8.06 7.10
N VAL A 18 4.92 8.08 7.58
CA VAL A 18 3.95 7.01 7.34
C VAL A 18 3.66 6.86 5.84
N TYR A 19 3.48 7.97 5.14
CA TYR A 19 3.21 7.96 3.70
C TYR A 19 4.37 7.37 2.89
N TYR A 20 5.61 7.70 3.26
CA TYR A 20 6.82 7.13 2.62
C TYR A 20 6.88 5.61 2.76
N TRP A 21 6.68 5.09 3.97
CA TRP A 21 6.67 3.64 4.20
C TRP A 21 5.53 2.93 3.46
N LEU A 22 4.35 3.55 3.42
CA LEU A 22 3.22 3.02 2.68
C LEU A 22 3.50 2.92 1.18
N LEU A 23 4.10 3.96 0.60
CA LEU A 23 4.55 3.94 -0.80
C LEU A 23 5.58 2.84 -1.05
N LEU A 24 6.53 2.64 -0.14
CA LEU A 24 7.55 1.59 -0.26
C LEU A 24 6.91 0.19 -0.25
N ILE A 25 5.94 -0.06 0.64
CA ILE A 25 5.21 -1.32 0.70
C ILE A 25 4.41 -1.53 -0.58
N CYS A 26 3.64 -0.54 -1.04
CA CYS A 26 2.91 -0.62 -2.31
C CYS A 26 3.85 -0.88 -3.48
N TYR A 27 5.02 -0.25 -3.51
CA TYR A 27 6.05 -0.50 -4.51
C TYR A 27 6.54 -1.96 -4.49
N TRP A 28 6.82 -2.53 -3.31
CA TRP A 28 7.23 -3.93 -3.20
C TRP A 28 6.17 -4.91 -3.69
N LEU A 29 4.89 -4.60 -3.46
CA LEU A 29 3.76 -5.42 -3.92
C LEU A 29 3.61 -5.42 -5.45
N ILE A 30 4.00 -4.34 -6.14
CA ILE A 30 3.91 -4.23 -7.62
C ILE A 30 5.21 -4.55 -8.32
N LYS A 31 6.35 -4.52 -7.62
CA LYS A 31 7.69 -4.75 -8.18
C LYS A 31 7.76 -5.98 -9.09
N PRO A 32 7.15 -7.15 -8.75
CA PRO A 32 7.20 -8.33 -9.61
C PRO A 32 6.58 -8.16 -11.00
N LEU A 33 5.71 -7.16 -11.20
CA LEU A 33 5.11 -6.85 -12.51
C LEU A 33 6.00 -5.97 -13.38
N ILE A 34 7.06 -5.39 -12.82
CA ILE A 34 7.88 -4.36 -13.46
C ILE A 34 9.27 -4.90 -13.79
N ILE A 35 9.78 -5.84 -12.99
CA ILE A 35 11.12 -6.42 -13.18
C ILE A 35 11.09 -7.65 -14.11
N PRO A 36 12.23 -7.99 -14.75
CA PRO A 36 12.37 -9.23 -15.49
C PRO A 36 12.04 -10.46 -14.64
N TYR A 37 11.36 -11.44 -15.25
CA TYR A 37 10.81 -12.58 -14.51
C TYR A 37 11.90 -13.49 -13.92
N ASP A 38 13.06 -13.56 -14.55
CA ASP A 38 14.23 -14.35 -14.13
C ASP A 38 14.80 -13.86 -12.80
N GLU A 39 14.60 -12.60 -12.46
CA GLU A 39 14.99 -11.99 -11.17
C GLU A 39 13.96 -12.22 -10.04
N ILE A 40 12.77 -12.74 -10.35
CA ILE A 40 11.72 -12.96 -9.35
C ILE A 40 11.94 -14.30 -8.66
N GLU A 41 12.44 -14.28 -7.42
CA GLU A 41 12.65 -15.49 -6.63
C GLU A 41 11.42 -15.88 -5.81
N LYS A 42 10.73 -14.87 -5.26
CA LYS A 42 9.65 -15.03 -4.30
C LYS A 42 8.59 -13.94 -4.51
N ILE A 43 7.33 -14.33 -4.42
CA ILE A 43 6.19 -13.40 -4.55
C ILE A 43 5.08 -13.78 -3.57
N GLY A 44 4.53 -12.77 -2.90
CA GLY A 44 3.38 -12.91 -2.01
C GLY A 44 2.07 -12.73 -2.76
N PHE A 45 1.15 -13.68 -2.61
CA PHE A 45 -0.19 -13.65 -3.20
C PHE A 45 -1.26 -14.11 -2.20
N SER A 46 -2.45 -13.53 -2.27
CA SER A 46 -3.62 -14.02 -1.53
C SER A 46 -4.85 -14.04 -2.39
N PHE A 47 -5.64 -15.12 -2.35
CA PHE A 47 -6.90 -15.18 -3.08
C PHE A 47 -7.94 -14.16 -2.60
N ASP A 48 -7.91 -13.77 -1.32
CA ASP A 48 -8.79 -12.73 -0.79
C ASP A 48 -8.30 -11.30 -1.12
N GLY A 49 -7.05 -11.16 -1.53
CA GLY A 49 -6.41 -9.88 -1.85
C GLY A 49 -6.36 -8.87 -0.70
N LEU A 50 -6.64 -9.28 0.54
CA LEU A 50 -6.87 -8.36 1.67
C LEU A 50 -5.70 -7.42 1.92
N VAL A 51 -4.46 -7.94 1.84
CA VAL A 51 -3.26 -7.12 2.04
C VAL A 51 -3.17 -6.03 0.98
N TYR A 52 -3.36 -6.38 -0.30
CA TYR A 52 -3.30 -5.40 -1.38
C TYR A 52 -4.44 -4.38 -1.28
N ILE A 53 -5.67 -4.85 -1.01
CA ILE A 53 -6.83 -3.98 -0.79
C ILE A 53 -6.53 -2.98 0.33
N ALA A 54 -6.07 -3.45 1.48
CA ALA A 54 -5.80 -2.62 2.65
C ALA A 54 -4.70 -1.59 2.38
N MET A 55 -3.56 -2.03 1.85
CA MET A 55 -2.42 -1.13 1.58
C MET A 55 -2.78 -0.06 0.54
N PHE A 56 -3.38 -0.45 -0.59
CA PHE A 56 -3.73 0.51 -1.63
C PHE A 56 -4.89 1.41 -1.22
N SER A 57 -5.94 0.90 -0.56
CA SER A 57 -7.02 1.73 -0.02
C SER A 57 -6.50 2.79 0.94
N THR A 58 -5.57 2.39 1.82
CA THR A 58 -4.89 3.31 2.73
C THR A 58 -4.09 4.37 1.96
N LEU A 59 -3.41 3.98 0.87
CA LEU A 59 -2.69 4.92 0.01
C LEU A 59 -3.64 5.95 -0.62
N GLY A 60 -4.77 5.49 -1.16
CA GLY A 60 -5.82 6.37 -1.70
C GLY A 60 -6.39 7.32 -0.64
N PHE A 61 -6.57 6.85 0.59
CA PHE A 61 -6.98 7.68 1.72
C PHE A 61 -5.95 8.78 2.03
N PHE A 62 -4.66 8.44 2.11
CA PHE A 62 -3.60 9.42 2.37
C PHE A 62 -3.47 10.45 1.24
N ILE A 63 -3.64 10.05 -0.02
CA ILE A 63 -3.65 10.97 -1.15
C ILE A 63 -4.80 12.00 -1.00
N ASP A 64 -6.01 11.55 -0.66
CA ASP A 64 -7.13 12.47 -0.39
C ASP A 64 -6.84 13.39 0.81
N ALA A 65 -6.21 12.85 1.86
CA ALA A 65 -5.82 13.62 3.04
C ALA A 65 -4.78 14.71 2.69
N LEU A 66 -3.80 14.44 1.83
CA LEU A 66 -2.81 15.41 1.37
C LEU A 66 -3.45 16.58 0.62
N PHE A 67 -4.43 16.32 -0.24
CA PHE A 67 -5.18 17.39 -0.92
C PHE A 67 -5.94 18.28 0.07
N ASN A 68 -6.55 17.67 1.09
CA ASN A 68 -7.27 18.41 2.14
C ASN A 68 -6.34 19.21 3.05
N ILE A 69 -5.18 18.66 3.42
CA ILE A 69 -4.15 19.35 4.23
C ILE A 69 -3.61 20.54 3.47
N ARG A 70 -3.23 20.38 2.19
CA ARG A 70 -2.69 21.48 1.36
C ARG A 70 -3.66 22.67 1.30
N LYS A 71 -4.96 22.39 1.15
CA LYS A 71 -6.01 23.42 1.15
C LYS A 71 -6.15 24.07 2.52
N THR A 72 -6.17 23.29 3.60
CA THR A 72 -6.26 23.78 4.98
C THR A 72 -5.08 24.67 5.35
N VAL A 73 -3.86 24.29 4.94
CA VAL A 73 -2.66 25.11 5.12
C VAL A 73 -2.80 26.43 4.38
N LYS A 74 -3.25 26.41 3.11
CA LYS A 74 -3.50 27.63 2.32
C LYS A 74 -4.52 28.56 2.99
N GLU A 75 -5.63 28.00 3.49
CA GLU A 75 -6.67 28.77 4.19
C GLU A 75 -6.17 29.38 5.50
N THR A 76 -5.39 28.62 6.26
CA THR A 76 -4.79 29.07 7.52
C THR A 76 -3.77 30.19 7.29
N LEU A 77 -2.95 30.09 6.24
CA LEU A 77 -2.00 31.13 5.87
C LEU A 77 -2.67 32.39 5.32
N ALA A 78 -3.82 32.24 4.64
CA ALA A 78 -4.59 33.35 4.08
C ALA A 78 -5.54 34.03 5.09
N GLY A 79 -5.66 33.51 6.32
CA GLY A 79 -6.59 34.02 7.33
C GLY A 79 -8.08 33.81 6.98
N THR A 80 -8.37 32.99 5.97
CA THR A 80 -9.74 32.70 5.52
C THR A 80 -10.40 31.65 6.42
N PRO A 81 -11.73 31.69 6.61
CA PRO A 81 -12.44 30.69 7.40
C PRO A 81 -12.21 29.28 6.85
N LYS A 82 -11.95 28.33 7.75
CA LYS A 82 -11.68 26.93 7.40
C LYS A 82 -12.92 26.32 6.73
N THR A 83 -12.78 25.83 5.51
CA THR A 83 -13.85 25.02 4.90
C THR A 83 -13.67 23.56 5.30
N ILE A 84 -14.55 23.06 6.18
CA ILE A 84 -14.61 21.65 6.52
C ILE A 84 -15.14 20.88 5.32
N LYS A 85 -14.26 20.22 4.57
CA LYS A 85 -14.65 19.28 3.53
C LYS A 85 -14.73 17.88 4.13
N LYS A 86 -15.83 17.18 3.85
CA LYS A 86 -15.95 15.74 4.15
C LYS A 86 -14.90 14.98 3.35
N HIS A 87 -14.15 14.12 4.02
CA HIS A 87 -13.23 13.17 3.40
C HIS A 87 -14.00 12.32 2.37
N ARG A 88 -13.47 12.16 1.16
CA ARG A 88 -14.14 11.43 0.10
C ARG A 88 -13.53 10.03 0.00
N TRP A 89 -14.18 9.07 0.62
CA TRP A 89 -13.85 7.63 0.57
C TRP A 89 -13.75 7.05 -0.85
N LYS A 90 -14.21 7.79 -1.86
CA LYS A 90 -14.11 7.40 -3.28
C LYS A 90 -12.69 7.05 -3.71
N LEU A 91 -11.68 7.83 -3.30
CA LEU A 91 -10.29 7.53 -3.67
C LEU A 91 -9.78 6.25 -3.02
N ALA A 92 -10.08 6.03 -1.74
CA ALA A 92 -9.75 4.79 -1.05
C ALA A 92 -10.38 3.56 -1.75
N ILE A 93 -11.65 3.66 -2.16
CA ILE A 93 -12.35 2.60 -2.89
C ILE A 93 -11.71 2.34 -4.26
N ILE A 94 -11.40 3.38 -5.03
CA ILE A 94 -10.73 3.24 -6.34
C ILE A 94 -9.40 2.50 -6.17
N PHE A 95 -8.60 2.91 -5.18
CA PHE A 95 -7.32 2.27 -4.93
C PHE A 95 -7.46 0.84 -4.39
N ALA A 96 -8.52 0.52 -3.63
CA ALA A 96 -8.81 -0.85 -3.22
C ALA A 96 -8.94 -1.79 -4.43
N PHE A 97 -9.69 -1.37 -5.46
CA PHE A 97 -9.83 -2.13 -6.70
C PHE A 97 -8.50 -2.24 -7.48
N ILE A 98 -7.70 -1.18 -7.50
CA ILE A 98 -6.36 -1.19 -8.11
C ILE A 98 -5.46 -2.21 -7.39
N GLY A 99 -5.44 -2.19 -6.05
CA GLY A 99 -4.67 -3.14 -5.25
C GLY A 99 -5.09 -4.58 -5.53
N LEU A 100 -6.40 -4.85 -5.51
CA LEU A 100 -6.92 -6.18 -5.85
C LEU A 100 -6.50 -6.61 -7.26
N SER A 101 -6.53 -5.70 -8.22
CA SER A 101 -6.11 -5.96 -9.60
C SER A 101 -4.63 -6.32 -9.66
N PHE A 102 -3.75 -5.63 -8.92
CA PHE A 102 -2.33 -5.98 -8.86
C PHE A 102 -2.07 -7.35 -8.23
N ASN A 103 -2.82 -7.72 -7.19
CA ASN A 103 -2.73 -9.05 -6.60
C ASN A 103 -3.05 -10.16 -7.63
N TYR A 104 -4.14 -10.01 -8.39
CA TYR A 104 -4.47 -10.98 -9.45
C TYR A 104 -3.53 -10.89 -10.66
N ALA A 105 -3.04 -9.70 -11.01
CA ALA A 105 -2.03 -9.53 -12.05
C ALA A 105 -0.75 -10.31 -11.70
N ASN A 106 -0.30 -10.24 -10.45
CA ASN A 106 0.81 -11.06 -9.96
C ASN A 106 0.54 -12.55 -10.13
N TYR A 107 -0.68 -13.00 -9.87
CA TYR A 107 -1.04 -14.40 -10.09
C TYR A 107 -1.00 -14.81 -11.57
N PHE A 108 -1.67 -14.05 -12.44
CA PHE A 108 -1.86 -14.43 -13.85
C PHE A 108 -0.67 -14.13 -14.75
N PHE A 109 0.14 -13.12 -14.44
CA PHE A 109 1.28 -12.70 -15.26
C PHE A 109 2.64 -13.09 -14.69
N VAL A 110 2.72 -13.45 -13.40
CA VAL A 110 3.98 -13.86 -12.77
C VAL A 110 3.92 -15.29 -12.26
N ILE A 111 3.02 -15.61 -11.34
CA ILE A 111 3.01 -16.92 -10.67
C ILE A 111 2.68 -18.05 -11.65
N LYS A 112 1.53 -17.96 -12.31
CA LYS A 112 1.00 -19.00 -13.20
C LYS A 112 1.90 -19.26 -14.42
N PRO A 113 2.34 -18.26 -15.21
CA PRO A 113 3.16 -18.53 -16.39
C PRO A 113 4.58 -19.02 -16.05
N ASN A 114 5.10 -18.69 -14.87
CA ASN A 114 6.43 -19.13 -14.44
C ASN A 114 6.41 -20.44 -13.61
N ASN A 115 5.27 -21.11 -13.51
CA ASN A 115 5.10 -22.35 -12.74
C ASN A 115 5.63 -22.26 -11.30
N MET A 116 5.43 -21.12 -10.64
CA MET A 116 5.92 -20.93 -9.27
C MET A 116 5.14 -21.83 -8.30
N ILE A 117 5.86 -22.40 -7.34
CA ILE A 117 5.37 -23.36 -6.36
C ILE A 117 4.93 -22.62 -5.11
N GLU A 118 3.74 -22.94 -4.62
CA GLU A 118 3.25 -22.45 -3.33
C GLU A 118 4.06 -23.07 -2.18
N CYS A 119 4.62 -22.26 -1.30
CA CYS A 119 5.32 -22.75 -0.12
C CYS A 119 4.34 -23.39 0.87
N PRO A 120 4.71 -24.53 1.49
CA PRO A 120 3.88 -25.15 2.51
C PRO A 120 3.69 -24.19 3.67
N SER A 121 2.48 -24.17 4.24
CA SER A 121 2.18 -23.39 5.44
C SER A 121 3.16 -23.77 6.55
N SER A 122 4.06 -22.87 6.92
CA SER A 122 5.02 -23.13 8.00
C SER A 122 4.26 -23.34 9.32
N THR A 123 4.63 -24.38 10.04
CA THR A 123 3.94 -24.96 11.21
C THR A 123 3.88 -24.07 12.46
N GLY A 124 4.13 -22.76 12.35
CA GLY A 124 4.37 -21.88 13.50
C GLY A 124 3.43 -20.69 13.68
N TYR A 125 2.74 -20.21 12.64
CA TYR A 125 1.86 -19.03 12.78
C TYR A 125 0.55 -19.21 12.01
N LYS A 126 -0.57 -18.98 12.71
CA LYS A 126 -1.92 -18.97 12.14
C LYS A 126 -1.95 -18.11 10.87
N SER A 127 -2.13 -18.77 9.72
CA SER A 127 -2.59 -18.17 8.45
C SER A 127 -1.93 -16.82 8.10
N ASN A 128 -0.74 -16.86 7.50
CA ASN A 128 -0.19 -15.68 6.83
C ASN A 128 -1.23 -15.10 5.86
N LEU A 129 -1.40 -13.78 5.88
CA LEU A 129 -2.36 -13.07 5.04
C LEU A 129 -2.02 -13.15 3.54
N MET A 130 -0.81 -13.57 3.20
CA MET A 130 -0.38 -13.92 1.85
C MET A 130 0.41 -15.21 1.90
N LYS A 131 0.27 -16.02 0.85
CA LYS A 131 1.08 -17.20 0.62
C LYS A 131 2.27 -16.84 -0.26
N ASP A 132 3.40 -17.44 0.07
CA ASP A 132 4.61 -17.27 -0.71
C ASP A 132 4.63 -18.26 -1.87
N TYR A 133 4.89 -17.75 -3.07
CA TYR A 133 5.17 -18.55 -4.25
C TYR A 133 6.62 -18.35 -4.65
N VAL A 134 7.32 -19.45 -4.94
CA VAL A 134 8.76 -19.47 -5.24
C VAL A 134 9.06 -20.27 -6.50
N LYS A 135 10.23 -20.06 -7.11
CA LYS A 135 10.66 -20.86 -8.27
C LYS A 135 11.08 -22.28 -7.87
N ASN A 136 11.71 -22.43 -6.71
CA ASN A 136 12.21 -23.70 -6.20
C ASN A 136 11.82 -23.86 -4.72
N ILE A 137 11.37 -25.05 -4.33
CA ILE A 137 10.96 -25.38 -2.95
C ILE A 137 12.04 -25.05 -1.90
N ASN A 138 13.33 -25.08 -2.29
CA ASN A 138 14.44 -24.72 -1.42
C ASN A 138 14.43 -23.23 -1.00
N GLN A 139 13.64 -22.39 -1.67
CA GLN A 139 13.47 -20.96 -1.37
C GLN A 139 12.33 -20.68 -0.38
N CYS A 140 11.66 -21.72 0.14
CA CYS A 140 10.58 -21.59 1.12
C CYS A 140 11.05 -21.42 2.57
N ASN A 141 12.36 -21.30 2.79
CA ASN A 141 12.99 -21.17 4.11
C ASN A 141 13.00 -19.73 4.64
#